data_AF-A0A0D2KTM8-F1
#
_entry.id   AF-A0A0D2KTM8-F1
#
_cell.length_a   1.000
_cell.length_b   1.000
_cell.length_c   1.000
_cell.angle_alpha   90.00
_cell.angle_beta   90.00
_cell.angle_gamma   90.00
#
_symmetry.space_group_name_H-M   'P 1'
#
loop_
_entity.id
_entity.type
_entity.pdbx_description
1 polymer ?
#
loop_
_entity_poly.entity_id
_entity_poly.type
_entity_poly.pdbx_seq_one_letter_code
_entity_poly.pdbx_strand_id
1 'polypeptide(L)'
;MDQHTASISDLESTGPTLDIWPFEVPNAIASGETEVQCTKTAASIMTFKTTDIILNNLEHLVQGKNVEEKDWSRFITFCIRLWLFCIVFSVILMPVIIYSSLPDFPTIAIVSVAFALVGANTASVLIYCHWSLVNPSPSHASKYLRWMFSPLFGFQITAMLFSLPLWTFIYACLIFCLKWAKFLYT
;
A
#
# COMPACT_ATOMS: atom_id res chain seq x y z
N MET A 1 7.09 64.31 -8.37
CA MET A 1 5.97 63.37 -8.62
C MET A 1 6.64 62.22 -9.35
N ASP A 2 7.23 61.31 -8.60
CA ASP A 2 8.20 60.37 -9.12
C ASP A 2 7.65 58.96 -8.95
N GLN A 3 7.19 58.41 -10.08
CA GLN A 3 6.72 57.04 -10.20
C GLN A 3 7.94 56.10 -10.18
N HIS A 4 8.11 55.40 -9.06
CA HIS A 4 9.06 54.30 -8.96
C HIS A 4 8.39 52.99 -9.37
N THR A 5 8.59 52.62 -10.64
CA THR A 5 8.24 51.31 -11.21
C THR A 5 9.29 50.31 -10.77
N ALA A 6 9.00 49.50 -9.74
CA ALA A 6 9.83 48.35 -9.38
C ALA A 6 9.39 47.15 -10.24
N SER A 7 10.28 46.66 -11.11
CA SER A 7 10.01 45.48 -11.93
C SER A 7 10.05 44.21 -11.09
N ILE A 8 8.94 43.51 -11.10
CA ILE A 8 8.78 42.16 -10.54
C ILE A 8 9.14 41.19 -11.66
N SER A 9 10.43 41.04 -11.97
CA SER A 9 10.91 40.12 -13.02
C SER A 9 11.96 39.11 -12.55
N ASP A 10 12.52 39.26 -11.35
CA ASP A 10 13.76 38.56 -10.99
C ASP A 10 13.61 37.66 -9.75
N LEU A 11 12.43 37.09 -9.53
CA LEU A 11 12.29 35.90 -8.68
C LEU A 11 12.27 34.65 -9.57
N GLU A 12 13.40 34.43 -10.25
CA GLU A 12 13.81 33.09 -10.65
C GLU A 12 13.93 32.26 -9.37
N SER A 13 12.83 31.57 -9.07
CA SER A 13 12.75 30.46 -8.13
C SER A 13 13.81 29.45 -8.52
N THR A 14 15.00 29.58 -7.92
CA THR A 14 15.95 28.52 -7.64
C THR A 14 15.27 27.53 -6.70
N GLY A 15 14.26 26.85 -7.23
CA GLY A 15 13.69 25.67 -6.62
C GLY A 15 14.82 24.68 -6.46
N PRO A 16 14.87 23.94 -5.35
CA PRO A 16 15.95 23.00 -5.09
C PRO A 16 16.08 22.09 -6.31
N THR A 17 17.22 22.20 -7.00
CA THR A 17 17.70 21.19 -7.92
C THR A 17 17.70 19.91 -7.10
N LEU A 18 16.69 19.07 -7.35
CA LEU A 18 16.62 17.74 -6.81
C LEU A 18 17.78 17.01 -7.50
N ASP A 19 18.95 17.12 -6.88
CA ASP A 19 20.18 16.55 -7.39
C ASP A 19 19.89 15.11 -7.73
N ILE A 20 20.10 14.87 -9.02
CA ILE A 20 20.10 13.60 -9.72
C ILE A 20 20.78 12.60 -8.79
N TRP A 21 20.01 11.63 -8.28
CA TRP A 21 20.55 10.51 -7.51
C TRP A 21 21.70 9.90 -8.32
N PRO A 22 22.97 10.07 -7.91
CA PRO A 22 24.10 9.50 -8.61
C PRO A 22 24.31 8.10 -8.04
N PHE A 23 23.30 7.24 -8.18
CA PHE A 23 23.49 5.82 -7.93
C PHE A 23 23.67 5.17 -9.30
N GLU A 24 24.93 5.11 -9.73
CA GLU A 24 25.35 4.03 -10.61
C GLU A 24 25.03 2.74 -9.86
N VAL A 25 23.91 2.13 -10.24
CA VAL A 25 23.49 0.83 -9.71
C VAL A 25 24.61 -0.15 -10.08
N PRO A 26 25.33 -0.73 -9.09
CA PRO A 26 26.35 -1.70 -9.40
C PRO A 26 25.70 -2.84 -10.17
N ASN A 27 26.23 -3.18 -11.35
CA ASN A 27 25.86 -4.36 -12.13
C ASN A 27 26.26 -5.64 -11.36
N ALA A 28 25.64 -5.89 -10.22
CA ALA A 28 25.75 -7.15 -9.48
C ALA A 28 24.73 -8.15 -10.06
N ILE A 29 24.89 -8.47 -11.34
CA ILE A 29 24.07 -9.43 -12.08
C ILE A 29 24.77 -10.78 -12.00
N ALA A 30 24.49 -11.59 -10.98
CA ALA A 30 24.70 -13.04 -11.05
C ALA A 30 24.14 -13.81 -9.84
N SER A 31 24.17 -13.26 -8.63
CA SER A 31 23.71 -13.98 -7.42
C SER A 31 22.34 -13.53 -6.88
N GLY A 32 21.77 -12.45 -7.40
CA GLY A 32 20.52 -11.86 -6.90
C GLY A 32 19.23 -12.52 -7.40
N GLU A 33 19.27 -13.28 -8.49
CA GLU A 33 18.04 -13.81 -9.10
C GLU A 33 17.36 -14.89 -8.24
N THR A 34 18.13 -15.71 -7.52
CA THR A 34 17.58 -16.78 -6.67
C THR A 34 17.01 -16.25 -5.34
N GLU A 35 17.67 -15.27 -4.72
CA GLU A 35 17.20 -14.68 -3.45
C GLU A 35 15.92 -13.85 -3.64
N VAL A 36 15.85 -13.12 -4.75
CA VAL A 36 14.66 -12.33 -5.13
C VAL A 36 13.45 -13.24 -5.40
N GLN A 37 13.67 -14.47 -5.87
CA GLN A 37 12.56 -15.39 -6.18
C GLN A 37 11.95 -16.02 -4.93
N CYS A 38 12.76 -16.36 -3.92
CA CYS A 38 12.26 -16.95 -2.67
C CYS A 38 11.37 -15.97 -1.89
N THR A 39 11.80 -14.71 -1.78
CA THR A 39 11.04 -13.67 -1.07
C THR A 39 9.69 -13.36 -1.74
N LYS A 40 9.64 -13.41 -3.08
CA LYS A 40 8.39 -13.26 -3.85
C LYS A 40 7.38 -14.36 -3.53
N THR A 41 7.82 -15.63 -3.51
CA THR A 41 6.92 -16.75 -3.19
C THR A 41 6.40 -16.67 -1.76
N ALA A 42 7.27 -16.39 -0.80
CA ALA A 42 6.87 -16.25 0.60
C ALA A 42 5.86 -15.10 0.80
N ALA A 43 6.13 -13.93 0.22
CA ALA A 43 5.25 -12.76 0.29
C ALA A 43 3.90 -13.03 -0.40
N SER A 44 3.92 -13.68 -1.57
CA SER A 44 2.69 -14.04 -2.30
C SER A 44 1.80 -14.98 -1.48
N ILE A 45 2.38 -16.04 -0.89
CA ILE A 45 1.64 -16.99 -0.05
C ILE A 45 1.08 -16.30 1.19
N MET A 46 1.91 -15.54 1.91
CA MET A 46 1.51 -14.84 3.13
C MET A 46 0.42 -13.80 2.88
N THR A 47 0.41 -13.17 1.71
CA THR A 47 -0.58 -12.15 1.36
C THR A 47 -1.74 -12.69 0.51
N PHE A 48 -1.91 -14.01 0.43
CA PHE A 48 -2.97 -14.64 -0.39
C PHE A 48 -3.01 -14.12 -1.83
N LYS A 49 -1.84 -13.90 -2.44
CA LYS A 49 -1.64 -13.32 -3.79
C LYS A 49 -2.14 -11.89 -3.98
N THR A 50 -2.61 -11.21 -2.94
CA THR A 50 -3.09 -9.82 -3.05
C THR A 50 -1.97 -8.85 -3.41
N THR A 51 -0.76 -9.12 -2.89
CA THR A 51 0.45 -8.38 -3.27
C THR A 51 0.76 -8.51 -4.76
N ASP A 52 0.59 -9.70 -5.35
CA ASP A 52 0.87 -9.93 -6.77
C ASP A 52 -0.08 -9.11 -7.66
N ILE A 53 -1.35 -8.99 -7.27
CA ILE A 53 -2.35 -8.19 -7.98
C ILE A 53 -1.93 -6.71 -7.96
N ILE A 54 -1.53 -6.19 -6.79
CA ILE A 54 -1.13 -4.79 -6.65
C ILE A 54 0.19 -4.54 -7.39
N LEU A 55 1.15 -5.46 -7.26
CA LEU A 55 2.45 -5.39 -7.94
C LEU A 55 2.28 -5.35 -9.46
N ASN A 56 1.47 -6.24 -10.03
CA ASN A 56 1.21 -6.27 -11.46
C ASN A 56 0.56 -4.98 -11.96
N ASN A 57 -0.35 -4.38 -11.19
CA ASN A 57 -0.92 -3.07 -11.53
C ASN A 57 0.13 -1.95 -11.48
N LEU A 58 1.00 -1.93 -10.47
CA LEU A 58 2.08 -0.95 -10.35
C LEU A 58 3.11 -1.09 -11.49
N GLU A 59 3.49 -2.31 -11.85
CA GLU A 59 4.40 -2.57 -12.97
C GLU A 59 3.78 -2.12 -14.30
N HIS A 60 2.49 -2.40 -14.51
CA HIS A 60 1.78 -1.97 -15.72
C HIS A 60 1.73 -0.44 -15.85
N LEU A 61 1.53 0.28 -14.73
CA LEU A 61 1.55 1.75 -14.70
C LEU A 61 2.88 2.35 -15.14
N VAL A 62 3.99 1.62 -15.01
CA VAL A 62 5.35 2.11 -15.34
C VAL A 62 5.83 1.70 -16.73
N GLN A 63 5.28 0.63 -17.31
CA GLN A 63 5.68 0.12 -18.64
C GLN A 63 5.54 1.15 -19.78
N GLY A 64 4.71 2.18 -19.62
CA GLY A 64 4.40 3.17 -20.67
C GLY A 64 5.38 4.33 -20.85
N LYS A 65 6.51 4.43 -20.13
CA LYS A 65 7.40 5.62 -19.97
C LYS A 65 6.71 6.89 -19.43
N ASN A 66 5.44 7.09 -19.79
CA ASN A 66 4.53 8.10 -19.31
C ASN A 66 3.42 7.40 -18.52
N VAL A 67 3.19 7.87 -17.30
CA VAL A 67 2.07 7.39 -16.47
C VAL A 67 0.83 8.11 -16.96
N GLU A 68 -0.10 7.38 -17.57
CA GLU A 68 -1.39 7.94 -17.93
C GLU A 68 -2.15 8.30 -16.65
N GLU A 69 -2.57 9.57 -16.52
CA GLU A 69 -3.30 10.09 -15.36
C GLU A 69 -4.55 9.25 -15.04
N LYS A 70 -5.23 8.79 -16.09
CA LYS A 70 -6.43 7.96 -16.00
C LYS A 70 -6.16 6.61 -15.34
N ASP A 71 -5.06 5.95 -15.71
CA ASP A 71 -4.72 4.63 -15.18
C ASP A 71 -4.27 4.73 -13.72
N TRP A 72 -3.47 5.75 -13.40
CA TRP A 72 -3.09 6.04 -12.02
C TRP A 72 -4.31 6.32 -11.14
N SER A 73 -5.19 7.22 -11.56
CA SER A 73 -6.41 7.57 -10.83
C SER A 73 -7.30 6.34 -10.61
N ARG A 74 -7.43 5.49 -11.63
CA ARG A 74 -8.17 4.22 -11.53
C ARG A 74 -7.56 3.29 -10.50
N PHE A 75 -6.24 3.14 -10.50
CA PHE A 75 -5.51 2.31 -9.55
C PHE A 75 -5.63 2.80 -8.11
N ILE A 76 -5.41 4.10 -7.85
CA ILE A 76 -5.54 4.67 -6.49
C ILE A 76 -6.99 4.60 -6.03
N THR A 77 -7.96 4.87 -6.89
CA THR A 77 -9.39 4.74 -6.56
C THR A 77 -9.74 3.30 -6.17
N PHE A 78 -9.20 2.31 -6.90
CA PHE A 78 -9.33 0.90 -6.53
C PHE A 78 -8.74 0.63 -5.14
N CYS A 79 -7.52 1.10 -4.86
CA CYS A 79 -6.87 0.92 -3.56
C CYS A 79 -7.68 1.55 -2.42
N ILE A 80 -8.15 2.80 -2.58
CA ILE A 80 -8.97 3.48 -1.57
C ILE A 80 -10.27 2.73 -1.30
N ARG A 81 -10.95 2.22 -2.34
CA ARG A 81 -12.16 1.40 -2.17
C ARG A 81 -11.88 0.13 -1.40
N LEU A 82 -10.76 -0.54 -1.71
CA LEU A 82 -10.33 -1.74 -1.00
C LEU A 82 -10.02 -1.44 0.48
N TRP A 83 -9.32 -0.35 0.77
CA TRP A 83 -8.99 0.05 2.13
C TRP A 83 -10.23 0.45 2.93
N LEU A 84 -11.17 1.17 2.31
CA LEU A 84 -12.48 1.50 2.91
C LEU A 84 -13.27 0.23 3.24
N PHE A 85 -13.28 -0.75 2.32
CA PHE A 85 -13.88 -2.06 2.58
C PHE A 85 -13.24 -2.71 3.81
N CYS A 86 -11.91 -2.74 3.91
CA CYS A 86 -11.22 -3.33 5.06
C CYS A 86 -11.59 -2.63 6.38
N ILE A 87 -11.73 -1.29 6.39
CA ILE A 87 -12.16 -0.54 7.58
C ILE A 87 -13.58 -0.94 7.99
N VAL A 88 -14.54 -0.84 7.06
CA VAL A 88 -15.97 -1.09 7.34
C VAL A 88 -16.16 -2.51 7.88
N PHE A 89 -15.59 -3.50 7.18
CA PHE A 89 -15.74 -4.89 7.60
C PHE A 89 -14.97 -5.20 8.89
N SER A 90 -13.82 -4.59 9.15
CA SER A 90 -13.11 -4.76 10.43
C SER A 90 -13.92 -4.18 11.60
N VAL A 91 -14.52 -3.00 11.42
CA VAL A 91 -15.37 -2.36 12.44
C VAL A 91 -16.59 -3.22 12.76
N ILE A 92 -17.19 -3.88 11.76
CA ILE A 92 -18.32 -4.80 11.96
C ILE A 92 -17.85 -6.12 12.60
N LEU A 93 -16.68 -6.64 12.18
CA LEU A 93 -16.17 -7.93 12.63
C LEU A 93 -15.72 -7.91 14.09
N MET A 94 -15.11 -6.82 14.58
CA MET A 94 -14.62 -6.71 15.95
C MET A 94 -15.68 -7.01 17.03
N PRO A 95 -16.87 -6.37 17.07
CA PRO A 95 -17.89 -6.69 18.07
C PRO A 95 -18.42 -8.12 17.92
N VAL A 96 -18.48 -8.66 16.70
CA VAL A 96 -18.87 -10.06 16.46
C VAL A 96 -17.86 -11.02 17.09
N ILE A 97 -16.56 -10.76 16.93
CA ILE A 97 -15.50 -11.55 17.57
C ILE A 97 -15.61 -11.46 19.09
N ILE A 98 -15.72 -10.24 19.64
CA ILE A 98 -15.78 -10.00 21.09
C ILE A 98 -16.99 -10.71 21.70
N TYR A 99 -18.18 -10.51 21.14
CA TYR A 99 -19.41 -11.10 21.66
C TYR A 99 -19.38 -12.63 21.59
N SER A 100 -18.96 -13.20 20.46
CA SER A 100 -19.08 -14.64 20.23
C SER A 100 -17.92 -15.46 20.81
N SER A 101 -16.72 -14.89 20.98
CA SER A 101 -15.49 -15.68 21.21
C SER A 101 -14.77 -15.34 22.51
N LEU A 102 -15.04 -14.18 23.11
CA LEU A 102 -14.39 -13.78 24.36
C LEU A 102 -14.69 -14.73 25.55
N PRO A 103 -15.90 -15.29 25.72
CA PRO A 103 -16.20 -16.19 26.84
C PRO A 103 -15.43 -17.52 26.77
N ASP A 104 -15.34 -18.12 25.58
CA ASP A 104 -14.81 -19.48 25.42
C ASP A 104 -13.33 -19.51 25.02
N PHE A 105 -12.89 -18.53 24.22
CA PHE A 105 -11.56 -18.50 23.60
C PHE A 105 -10.96 -17.08 23.60
N PRO A 106 -10.64 -16.52 24.78
CA PRO A 106 -10.22 -15.13 24.92
C PRO A 106 -8.94 -14.81 24.12
N THR A 107 -7.97 -15.72 24.07
CA THR A 107 -6.73 -15.52 23.30
C THR A 107 -7.00 -15.40 21.80
N ILE A 108 -7.86 -16.26 21.26
CA ILE A 108 -8.22 -16.22 19.83
C ILE A 108 -8.96 -14.92 19.53
N ALA A 109 -9.90 -14.53 20.40
CA ALA A 109 -10.64 -13.28 20.26
C ALA A 109 -9.71 -12.06 20.24
N ILE A 110 -8.76 -11.97 21.19
CA ILE A 110 -7.79 -10.87 21.28
C ILE A 110 -6.93 -10.81 20.03
N VAL A 111 -6.40 -11.95 19.56
CA VAL A 111 -5.55 -11.99 18.36
C VAL A 111 -6.35 -11.57 17.12
N SER A 112 -7.55 -12.11 16.90
CA SER A 112 -8.40 -11.71 15.78
C SER A 112 -8.75 -10.22 15.80
N VAL A 113 -9.13 -9.68 16.97
CA VAL A 113 -9.41 -8.25 17.13
C VAL A 113 -8.17 -7.41 16.85
N ALA A 114 -7.00 -7.82 17.33
CA ALA A 114 -5.74 -7.12 17.07
C ALA A 114 -5.43 -7.06 15.57
N PHE A 115 -5.58 -8.17 14.84
CA PHE A 115 -5.40 -8.19 13.39
C PHE A 115 -6.40 -7.28 12.65
N ALA A 116 -7.69 -7.32 13.04
CA ALA A 116 -8.71 -6.46 12.46
C ALA A 116 -8.41 -4.97 12.74
N LEU A 117 -7.93 -4.65 13.95
CA LEU A 117 -7.56 -3.30 14.35
C LEU A 117 -6.33 -2.80 13.59
N VAL A 118 -5.30 -3.63 13.42
CA VAL A 118 -4.12 -3.30 12.59
C VAL A 118 -4.53 -3.04 11.15
N GLY A 119 -5.40 -3.88 10.59
CA GLY A 119 -5.92 -3.71 9.22
C GLY A 119 -6.68 -2.40 9.06
N ALA A 120 -7.60 -2.10 9.98
CA ALA A 120 -8.37 -0.85 9.97
C ALA A 120 -7.47 0.40 10.10
N ASN A 121 -6.56 0.43 11.07
CA ASN A 121 -5.66 1.57 11.27
C ASN A 121 -4.73 1.78 10.08
N THR A 122 -4.16 0.70 9.54
CA THR A 122 -3.30 0.78 8.36
C THR A 122 -4.07 1.32 7.16
N ALA A 123 -5.30 0.83 6.92
CA ALA A 123 -6.16 1.36 5.86
C ALA A 123 -6.45 2.84 6.07
N SER A 124 -6.75 3.28 7.28
CA SER A 124 -7.01 4.70 7.58
C SER A 124 -5.79 5.57 7.28
N VAL A 125 -4.60 5.13 7.69
CA VAL A 125 -3.33 5.84 7.40
C VAL A 125 -3.07 5.88 5.89
N LEU A 126 -3.23 4.76 5.18
CA LEU A 126 -3.04 4.70 3.73
C LEU A 126 -4.01 5.61 2.98
N ILE A 127 -5.30 5.60 3.35
CA ILE A 127 -6.29 6.52 2.79
C ILE A 127 -5.87 7.97 3.05
N TYR A 128 -5.53 8.31 4.29
CA TYR A 128 -5.11 9.66 4.65
C TYR A 128 -3.90 10.13 3.81
N CYS A 129 -2.88 9.30 3.67
CA CYS A 129 -1.66 9.63 2.92
C CYS A 129 -1.89 9.72 1.40
N HIS A 130 -2.83 8.96 0.84
CA HIS A 130 -3.00 8.86 -0.62
C HIS A 130 -4.27 9.55 -1.13
N TRP A 131 -5.09 10.14 -0.27
CA TRP A 131 -6.34 10.80 -0.66
C TRP A 131 -6.10 11.94 -1.67
N SER A 132 -5.02 12.71 -1.50
CA SER A 132 -4.64 13.78 -2.42
C SER A 132 -4.17 13.28 -3.80
N LEU A 133 -3.90 11.98 -3.94
CA LEU A 133 -3.38 11.36 -5.16
C LEU A 133 -4.47 10.77 -6.06
N VAL A 134 -5.76 11.05 -5.79
CA VAL A 134 -6.88 10.57 -6.61
C VAL A 134 -6.93 11.29 -7.97
N ASN A 135 -6.61 12.59 -8.01
CA ASN A 135 -6.57 13.39 -9.24
C ASN A 135 -5.24 14.17 -9.36
N PRO A 136 -4.08 13.50 -9.42
CA PRO A 136 -2.80 14.19 -9.51
C PRO A 136 -2.49 14.55 -10.97
N SER A 137 -1.71 15.61 -11.17
CA SER A 137 -1.12 15.87 -12.48
C SER A 137 -0.21 14.70 -12.91
N PRO A 138 -0.06 14.44 -14.23
CA PRO A 138 0.81 13.37 -14.73
C PRO A 138 2.25 13.45 -14.19
N SER A 139 2.79 14.66 -14.05
CA SER A 139 4.13 14.89 -13.51
C SER A 139 4.24 14.50 -12.03
N HIS A 140 3.19 14.76 -11.25
CA HIS A 140 3.14 14.40 -9.83
C HIS A 140 3.02 12.88 -9.66
N ALA A 141 2.16 12.22 -10.43
CA ALA A 141 2.02 10.76 -10.42
C ALA A 141 3.34 10.06 -10.79
N SER A 142 4.02 10.54 -11.84
CA SER A 142 5.32 10.00 -12.27
C SER A 142 6.40 10.18 -11.21
N LYS A 143 6.48 11.37 -10.59
CA LYS A 143 7.41 11.63 -9.48
C LYS A 143 7.13 10.72 -8.29
N TYR A 144 5.86 10.52 -7.96
CA TYR A 144 5.44 9.68 -6.84
C TYR A 144 5.74 8.19 -7.08
N LEU A 145 5.46 7.67 -8.28
CA LEU A 145 5.80 6.30 -8.66
C LEU A 145 7.31 6.05 -8.62
N ARG A 146 8.13 7.00 -9.08
CA ARG A 146 9.59 6.91 -8.95
C ARG A 146 10.05 6.89 -7.50
N TRP A 147 9.40 7.64 -6.63
CA TRP A 147 9.71 7.64 -5.20
C TRP A 147 9.34 6.32 -4.51
N MET A 148 8.26 5.67 -4.94
CA MET A 148 7.84 4.35 -4.44
C MET A 148 8.66 3.17 -4.99
N PHE A 149 9.46 3.40 -6.04
CA PHE A 149 10.26 2.36 -6.68
C PHE A 149 11.57 2.15 -5.92
N SER A 150 11.81 0.94 -5.43
CA SER A 150 13.10 0.56 -4.86
C SER A 150 14.02 0.01 -5.95
N PRO A 151 15.30 0.42 -6.02
CA PRO A 151 16.25 -0.17 -6.98
C PRO A 151 16.55 -1.65 -6.68
N LEU A 152 16.42 -2.08 -5.43
CA LEU A 152 16.68 -3.47 -5.01
C LEU A 152 15.43 -4.35 -5.10
N PHE A 153 14.27 -3.81 -4.71
CA PHE A 153 13.03 -4.60 -4.56
C PHE A 153 11.94 -4.22 -5.56
N GLY A 154 12.19 -3.28 -6.46
CA GLY A 154 11.17 -2.72 -7.35
C GLY A 154 9.98 -2.18 -6.56
N PHE A 155 8.77 -2.57 -6.95
CA PHE A 155 7.52 -2.21 -6.27
C PHE A 155 7.08 -3.22 -5.20
N GLN A 156 7.87 -4.26 -4.89
CA GLN A 156 7.43 -5.36 -4.03
C GLN A 156 7.08 -4.89 -2.61
N ILE A 157 7.90 -4.02 -2.02
CA ILE A 157 7.63 -3.45 -0.69
C ILE A 157 6.37 -2.58 -0.70
N THR A 158 6.23 -1.73 -1.72
CA THR A 158 5.07 -0.86 -1.89
C THR A 158 3.79 -1.68 -2.07
N ALA A 159 3.83 -2.73 -2.89
CA ALA A 159 2.71 -3.64 -3.10
C ALA A 159 2.33 -4.38 -1.81
N MET A 160 3.31 -4.81 -1.00
CA MET A 160 3.08 -5.44 0.30
C MET A 160 2.46 -4.46 1.31
N LEU A 161 2.89 -3.20 1.30
CA LEU A 161 2.32 -2.16 2.16
C LEU A 161 0.89 -1.82 1.73
N PHE A 162 0.63 -1.75 0.43
CA PHE A 162 -0.70 -1.45 -0.11
C PHE A 162 -1.69 -2.60 0.09
N SER A 163 -1.22 -3.85 0.07
CA SER A 163 -2.03 -5.02 0.41
C SER A 163 -2.26 -5.12 1.92
N LEU A 164 -1.55 -4.32 2.74
CA LEU A 164 -1.44 -4.52 4.18
C LEU A 164 -2.79 -4.64 4.94
N PRO A 165 -3.76 -3.77 4.66
CA PRO A 165 -5.08 -3.86 5.29
C PRO A 165 -5.86 -5.13 4.95
N LEU A 166 -5.69 -5.66 3.73
CA LEU A 166 -6.49 -6.78 3.25
C LEU A 166 -6.02 -8.11 3.84
N TRP A 167 -4.72 -8.41 3.79
CA TRP A 167 -4.23 -9.68 4.36
C TRP A 167 -4.43 -9.72 5.88
N THR A 168 -4.20 -8.62 6.60
CA THR A 168 -4.48 -8.56 8.05
C THR A 168 -5.96 -8.80 8.37
N PHE A 169 -6.87 -8.23 7.57
CA PHE A 169 -8.30 -8.54 7.66
C PHE A 169 -8.63 -10.02 7.35
N ILE A 170 -8.01 -10.60 6.32
CA ILE A 170 -8.18 -12.03 5.99
C ILE A 170 -7.69 -12.91 7.13
N TYR A 171 -6.54 -12.60 7.75
CA TYR A 171 -6.04 -13.34 8.92
C TYR A 171 -7.00 -13.23 10.11
N ALA A 172 -7.55 -12.05 10.39
CA ALA A 172 -8.57 -11.89 11.43
C ALA A 172 -9.78 -12.81 11.18
N CYS A 173 -10.28 -12.85 9.94
CA CYS A 173 -11.36 -13.72 9.51
C CYS A 173 -11.01 -15.21 9.63
N LEU A 174 -9.83 -15.64 9.17
CA LEU A 174 -9.40 -17.04 9.22
C LEU A 174 -9.28 -17.54 10.66
N ILE A 175 -8.64 -16.75 11.53
CA ILE A 175 -8.50 -17.09 12.96
C ILE A 175 -9.89 -17.19 13.62
N PHE A 176 -10.81 -16.28 13.26
CA PHE A 176 -12.19 -16.32 13.73
C PHE A 176 -12.95 -17.56 13.22
N CYS A 177 -12.80 -17.93 11.95
CA CYS A 177 -13.44 -19.11 11.35
C CYS A 177 -12.88 -20.42 11.93
N LEU A 178 -11.59 -20.49 12.25
CA LEU A 178 -10.98 -21.67 12.88
C LEU A 178 -11.61 -21.99 14.24
N LYS A 179 -12.05 -20.96 14.99
CA LYS A 179 -12.82 -21.15 16.23
C LYS A 179 -14.17 -21.82 15.97
N TRP A 180 -14.88 -21.42 14.91
CA TRP A 180 -16.14 -22.07 14.53
C TRP A 180 -15.94 -23.51 14.05
N ALA A 181 -14.86 -23.78 13.31
CA ALA A 181 -14.52 -25.14 12.92
C ALA A 181 -14.33 -26.03 14.16
N LYS A 182 -13.57 -25.59 15.16
CA LYS A 182 -13.39 -26.33 16.42
C LYS A 182 -14.72 -26.64 17.13
N PHE A 183 -15.65 -25.67 17.15
CA PHE A 183 -16.97 -25.86 17.75
C PHE A 183 -17.79 -26.94 17.03
N LEU A 184 -17.67 -27.08 15.71
CA LEU A 184 -18.41 -28.10 14.94
C LEU A 184 -17.90 -29.53 15.13
N TYR A 185 -16.67 -29.70 15.62
CA TYR A 185 -16.04 -31.03 15.83
C TYR A 185 -16.04 -31.48 17.29
N THR A 186 -16.59 -30.68 18.21
CA THR A 186 -16.73 -31.03 19.64
C THR A 186 -18.19 -31.27 19.96
#